data_AF-A0AAU5CSJ9-F1
#
_entry.id   AF-A0AAU5CSJ9-F1
#
_cell.length_a   1.000
_cell.length_b   1.000
_cell.length_c   1.000
_cell.angle_alpha   90.00
_cell.angle_beta   90.00
_cell.angle_gamma   90.00
#
_symmetry.space_group_name_H-M   'P 1'
#
loop_
_entity.id
_entity.type
_entity.pdbx_description
1 polymer ?
#
loop_
_entity_poly.entity_id
_entity_poly.type
_entity_poly.pdbx_seq_one_letter_code
_entity_poly.pdbx_strand_id
1 'polypeptide(L)'
;MPTRAAPHTQARATVLAALTATVLAATGTPALASTDTGRPMNRAFERAAETYDVPRDLLAAVGYGETRLDGHSGRPSQANGFGVMHLVSNPAHRTLEQAAGLTGKPPAELRTDTPANILGGAAVLRGYADKLGLDAGDRGDLGAWYPVVARYSGADGPAAALYADTVYTFLADGLDAVAPDGERISVTGRPVSPHKDGLTTTDASVRSADYPSALWAAADPNNFATGRSATIDKVVVHVTQGSYAGTISWFQDPVSEVSSHYVVRSSDGQITQMVRDSDTAYHARSANASSLGIEHEGFIDDPSWFTDSMYRSSAALTAYLCDRYDIPKDRTHIMGHVDVPGNDHTDPGPYWDWDRYMELVGGSNDGGTGADGLSFTAYATQRSGSTGTQVRAVQTLLNAQNYPVGEVDGSFGPDTEGAVKKFQTARGLQSDGVVGARTWTALLSAGTTPEIAEGASGDTVKRLQRALTAALGSTVGIDGSFGPGTATAVRSYQTSRGLTVDGIVGPGTWGALQAGK
;
A
#
# COMPACT_ATOMS: atom_id res chain seq x y z
N MET A 1 -44.67 68.24 36.81
CA MET A 1 -43.35 68.73 36.39
C MET A 1 -42.36 67.58 36.50
N PRO A 2 -41.54 67.33 35.47
CA PRO A 2 -41.93 66.46 34.33
C PRO A 2 -40.85 65.36 34.11
N THR A 3 -40.90 64.37 33.21
CA THR A 3 -41.87 63.78 32.27
C THR A 3 -41.24 62.47 31.77
N ARG A 4 -42.06 61.43 31.64
CA ARG A 4 -41.78 60.19 30.92
C ARG A 4 -41.91 60.48 29.42
N ALA A 5 -40.96 60.05 28.59
CA ALA A 5 -41.08 60.13 27.13
C ALA A 5 -41.05 58.72 26.51
N ALA A 6 -42.08 58.43 25.74
CA ALA A 6 -42.19 57.44 24.67
C ALA A 6 -42.99 58.12 23.54
N PRO A 7 -43.23 57.49 22.39
CA PRO A 7 -42.33 56.88 21.42
C PRO A 7 -42.42 57.62 20.06
N HIS A 8 -41.45 57.43 19.15
CA HIS A 8 -41.58 57.93 17.77
C HIS A 8 -42.09 56.83 16.83
N THR A 9 -43.33 56.98 16.40
CA THR A 9 -43.87 56.46 15.14
C THR A 9 -43.55 57.46 14.02
N GLN A 10 -43.14 56.97 12.85
CA GLN A 10 -43.36 57.69 11.60
C GLN A 10 -43.79 56.74 10.48
N ALA A 11 -44.71 57.28 9.70
CA ALA A 11 -45.62 56.63 8.79
C ALA A 11 -45.02 56.39 7.39
N ARG A 12 -45.72 55.50 6.67
CA ARG A 12 -45.61 55.22 5.24
C ARG A 12 -45.75 56.48 4.38
N ALA A 13 -44.96 56.55 3.31
CA ALA A 13 -45.30 57.31 2.10
C ALA A 13 -45.09 56.41 0.87
N THR A 14 -46.19 56.17 0.18
CA THR A 14 -46.34 55.47 -1.09
C THR A 14 -45.86 56.40 -2.22
N VAL A 15 -45.00 55.91 -3.12
CA VAL A 15 -44.77 56.55 -4.42
C VAL A 15 -45.01 55.52 -5.52
N LEU A 16 -46.02 55.84 -6.33
CA LEU A 16 -46.38 55.19 -7.58
C LEU A 16 -45.50 55.80 -8.68
N ALA A 17 -44.76 54.98 -9.44
CA ALA A 17 -44.11 55.44 -10.66
C ALA A 17 -44.15 54.35 -11.75
N ALA A 18 -45.06 54.60 -12.69
CA ALA A 18 -45.15 54.23 -14.11
C ALA A 18 -44.34 53.05 -14.66
N LEU A 19 -45.09 52.17 -15.34
CA LEU A 19 -44.61 51.21 -16.33
C LEU A 19 -43.77 51.88 -17.43
N THR A 20 -42.59 51.31 -17.68
CA THR A 20 -42.02 51.20 -19.03
C THR A 20 -41.65 49.74 -19.25
N ALA A 21 -42.47 49.05 -20.03
CA ALA A 21 -42.18 47.72 -20.54
C ALA A 21 -41.12 47.83 -21.64
N THR A 22 -39.89 47.41 -21.36
CA THR A 22 -38.90 47.11 -22.39
C THR A 22 -38.91 45.60 -22.59
N VAL A 23 -39.60 45.16 -23.64
CA VAL A 23 -39.52 43.77 -24.12
C VAL A 23 -38.14 43.60 -24.74
N LEU A 24 -37.21 43.06 -23.96
CA LEU A 24 -36.00 42.45 -24.52
C LEU A 24 -36.32 40.97 -24.73
N ALA A 25 -36.73 40.62 -25.95
CA ALA A 25 -36.80 39.23 -26.39
C ALA A 25 -35.36 38.69 -26.51
N ALA A 26 -34.77 38.33 -25.37
CA ALA A 26 -33.65 37.43 -25.37
C ALA A 26 -34.21 36.04 -25.66
N THR A 27 -34.04 35.57 -26.90
CA THR A 27 -34.14 34.15 -27.22
C THR A 27 -33.00 33.43 -26.51
N GLY A 28 -33.15 33.24 -25.20
CA GLY A 28 -32.37 32.28 -24.46
C GLY A 28 -32.79 30.91 -24.95
N THR A 29 -31.99 30.32 -25.83
CA THR A 29 -31.92 28.87 -25.90
C THR A 29 -31.75 28.37 -24.46
N PRO A 30 -32.56 27.41 -23.97
CA PRO A 30 -32.25 26.78 -22.71
C PRO A 30 -30.81 26.29 -22.85
N ALA A 31 -29.92 26.79 -22.00
CA ALA A 31 -28.61 26.22 -21.86
C ALA A 31 -28.86 24.76 -21.52
N LEU A 32 -28.63 23.88 -22.51
CA LEU A 32 -28.48 22.46 -22.28
C LEU A 32 -27.50 22.37 -21.12
N ALA A 33 -27.95 21.82 -20.00
CA ALA A 33 -27.08 21.50 -18.88
C ALA A 33 -25.86 20.83 -19.49
N SER A 34 -24.68 21.44 -19.33
CA SER A 34 -23.45 20.78 -19.69
C SER A 34 -23.46 19.50 -18.87
N THR A 35 -23.60 18.35 -19.54
CA THR A 35 -23.25 17.07 -18.96
C THR A 35 -21.80 17.23 -18.54
N ASP A 36 -21.57 17.51 -17.26
CA ASP A 36 -20.26 17.45 -16.65
C ASP A 36 -19.80 16.01 -16.91
N THR A 37 -18.98 15.78 -17.93
CA THR A 37 -18.48 14.45 -18.31
C THR A 37 -17.14 14.16 -17.62
N GLY A 38 -16.66 15.06 -16.74
CA GLY A 38 -15.27 15.06 -16.30
C GLY A 38 -14.90 14.07 -15.20
N ARG A 39 -15.88 13.38 -14.59
CA ARG A 39 -15.67 12.49 -13.44
C ARG A 39 -16.66 11.30 -13.39
N PRO A 40 -16.61 10.36 -14.34
CA PRO A 40 -17.53 9.22 -14.39
C PRO A 40 -17.43 8.30 -13.16
N MET A 41 -16.24 8.04 -12.64
CA MET A 41 -16.04 7.05 -11.57
C MET A 41 -16.37 7.63 -10.18
N ASN A 42 -15.99 8.87 -9.87
CA ASN A 42 -16.42 9.53 -8.62
C ASN A 42 -17.95 9.56 -8.50
N ARG A 43 -18.64 9.92 -9.59
CA ARG A 43 -20.12 9.93 -9.60
C ARG A 43 -20.72 8.53 -9.50
N ALA A 44 -20.07 7.51 -10.04
CA ALA A 44 -20.49 6.13 -9.84
C ALA A 44 -20.42 5.75 -8.35
N PHE A 45 -19.33 6.08 -7.65
CA PHE A 45 -19.21 5.86 -6.21
C PHE A 45 -20.25 6.64 -5.40
N GLU A 46 -20.45 7.93 -5.69
CA GLU A 46 -21.47 8.77 -5.04
C GLU A 46 -22.88 8.19 -5.24
N ARG A 47 -23.25 7.88 -6.48
CA ARG A 47 -24.56 7.33 -6.79
C ARG A 47 -24.79 5.97 -6.14
N ALA A 48 -23.79 5.10 -6.16
CA ALA A 48 -23.90 3.76 -5.56
C ALA A 48 -24.03 3.85 -4.03
N ALA A 49 -23.26 4.74 -3.40
CA ALA A 49 -23.34 5.05 -1.98
C ALA A 49 -24.74 5.54 -1.58
N GLU A 50 -25.29 6.52 -2.31
CA GLU A 50 -26.64 7.04 -2.08
C GLU A 50 -27.72 5.98 -2.30
N THR A 51 -27.59 5.16 -3.35
CA THR A 51 -28.60 4.16 -3.72
C THR A 51 -28.72 3.05 -2.67
N TYR A 52 -27.59 2.60 -2.12
CA TYR A 52 -27.53 1.45 -1.21
C TYR A 52 -27.24 1.81 0.25
N ASP A 53 -27.13 3.11 0.57
CA ASP A 53 -26.86 3.58 1.93
C ASP A 53 -25.57 2.92 2.48
N VAL A 54 -24.52 2.98 1.64
CA VAL A 54 -23.15 2.53 1.92
C VAL A 54 -22.25 3.77 1.94
N PRO A 55 -21.31 3.92 2.89
CA PRO A 55 -20.39 5.05 2.89
C PRO A 55 -19.55 5.10 1.59
N ARG A 56 -19.58 6.23 0.87
CA ARG A 56 -18.87 6.41 -0.40
C ARG A 56 -17.37 6.10 -0.31
N ASP A 57 -16.73 6.55 0.76
CA ASP A 57 -15.30 6.36 0.96
C ASP A 57 -14.94 4.91 1.28
N LEU A 58 -15.81 4.17 1.96
CA LEU A 58 -15.68 2.72 2.15
C LEU A 58 -15.74 2.01 0.79
N LEU A 59 -16.68 2.39 -0.06
CA LEU A 59 -16.85 1.80 -1.39
C LEU A 59 -15.63 2.05 -2.29
N ALA A 60 -15.09 3.27 -2.27
CA ALA A 60 -13.86 3.63 -3.00
C ALA A 60 -12.62 2.89 -2.44
N ALA A 61 -12.49 2.76 -1.12
CA ALA A 61 -11.42 2.01 -0.47
C ALA A 61 -11.48 0.52 -0.81
N VAL A 62 -12.68 -0.08 -0.84
CA VAL A 62 -12.89 -1.46 -1.31
C VAL A 62 -12.47 -1.59 -2.78
N GLY A 63 -12.97 -0.73 -3.67
CA GLY A 63 -12.60 -0.79 -5.10
C GLY A 63 -11.09 -0.60 -5.35
N TYR A 64 -10.43 0.20 -4.52
CA TYR A 64 -8.98 0.34 -4.58
C TYR A 64 -8.25 -0.91 -4.05
N GLY A 65 -8.73 -1.51 -2.95
CA GLY A 65 -8.18 -2.75 -2.41
C GLY A 65 -8.41 -3.97 -3.31
N GLU A 66 -9.48 -3.96 -4.11
CA GLU A 66 -9.77 -5.03 -5.06
C GLU A 66 -8.95 -4.93 -6.33
N THR A 67 -8.98 -3.78 -7.00
CA THR A 67 -8.38 -3.69 -8.35
C THR A 67 -7.63 -2.39 -8.60
N ARG A 68 -7.29 -1.64 -7.55
CA ARG A 68 -6.75 -0.28 -7.67
C ARG A 68 -7.60 0.63 -8.56
N LEU A 69 -8.92 0.43 -8.51
CA LEU A 69 -9.89 1.19 -9.31
C LEU A 69 -9.79 0.90 -10.82
N ASP A 70 -9.15 -0.20 -11.22
CA ASP A 70 -9.12 -0.66 -12.61
C ASP A 70 -10.23 -1.71 -12.85
N GLY A 71 -11.01 -1.52 -13.91
CA GLY A 71 -12.00 -2.50 -14.36
C GLY A 71 -11.42 -3.63 -15.23
N HIS A 72 -10.12 -3.58 -15.53
CA HIS A 72 -9.36 -4.51 -16.37
C HIS A 72 -10.04 -4.79 -17.73
N SER A 73 -10.67 -3.75 -18.29
CA SER A 73 -11.47 -3.84 -19.54
C SER A 73 -12.53 -4.96 -19.52
N GLY A 74 -13.02 -5.33 -18.33
CA GLY A 74 -14.00 -6.40 -18.12
C GLY A 74 -13.48 -7.82 -18.33
N ARG A 75 -12.17 -8.02 -18.43
CA ARG A 75 -11.54 -9.35 -18.43
C ARG A 75 -11.56 -9.92 -17.00
N PRO A 76 -11.76 -11.24 -16.83
CA PRO A 76 -11.77 -11.86 -15.51
C PRO A 76 -10.37 -11.97 -14.90
N SER A 77 -10.31 -11.93 -13.56
CA SER A 77 -9.16 -12.45 -12.79
C SER A 77 -9.12 -13.99 -12.80
N GLN A 78 -8.08 -14.61 -12.23
CA GLN A 78 -8.05 -16.08 -12.05
C GLN A 78 -9.23 -16.62 -11.24
N ALA A 79 -9.63 -15.92 -10.18
CA ALA A 79 -10.81 -16.26 -9.39
C ALA A 79 -12.15 -16.07 -10.16
N ASN A 80 -12.12 -15.65 -11.43
CA ASN A 80 -13.25 -15.25 -12.24
C ASN A 80 -14.02 -14.06 -11.64
N GLY A 81 -13.28 -13.07 -11.12
CA GLY A 81 -13.79 -11.78 -10.64
C GLY A 81 -13.65 -10.68 -11.69
N PHE A 82 -14.56 -9.70 -11.67
CA PHE A 82 -14.70 -8.70 -12.74
C PHE A 82 -14.88 -7.27 -12.21
N GLY A 83 -14.28 -6.31 -12.94
CA GLY A 83 -14.47 -4.88 -12.74
C GLY A 83 -13.88 -4.33 -11.44
N VAL A 84 -14.11 -3.03 -11.19
CA VAL A 84 -13.53 -2.27 -10.07
C VAL A 84 -13.81 -2.88 -8.69
N MET A 85 -14.94 -3.53 -8.52
CA MET A 85 -15.39 -4.13 -7.26
C MET A 85 -15.13 -5.64 -7.19
N HIS A 86 -14.43 -6.22 -8.18
CA HIS A 86 -14.10 -7.65 -8.27
C HIS A 86 -15.31 -8.56 -8.01
N LEU A 87 -16.38 -8.39 -8.78
CA LEU A 87 -17.56 -9.23 -8.66
C LEU A 87 -17.27 -10.64 -9.20
N VAL A 88 -17.28 -11.64 -8.32
CA VAL A 88 -16.84 -13.02 -8.57
C VAL A 88 -17.98 -13.93 -9.02
N SER A 89 -17.69 -14.80 -10.00
CA SER A 89 -18.59 -15.86 -10.46
C SER A 89 -17.84 -17.19 -10.54
N ASN A 90 -17.71 -17.90 -9.42
CA ASN A 90 -17.09 -19.22 -9.35
C ASN A 90 -17.89 -20.16 -8.42
N PRO A 91 -17.56 -21.46 -8.29
CA PRO A 91 -18.33 -22.39 -7.47
C PRO A 91 -18.47 -21.99 -5.99
N ALA A 92 -17.46 -21.37 -5.38
CA ALA A 92 -17.48 -20.96 -3.98
C ALA A 92 -18.06 -19.55 -3.74
N HIS A 93 -17.86 -18.63 -4.67
CA HIS A 93 -18.23 -17.22 -4.54
C HIS A 93 -19.01 -16.73 -5.75
N ARG A 94 -20.20 -16.18 -5.48
CA ARG A 94 -21.20 -15.78 -6.49
C ARG A 94 -21.63 -14.32 -6.32
N THR A 95 -20.69 -13.41 -6.07
CA THR A 95 -20.99 -11.99 -5.84
C THR A 95 -21.46 -11.29 -7.11
N LEU A 96 -21.05 -11.75 -8.30
CA LEU A 96 -21.58 -11.25 -9.58
C LEU A 96 -23.08 -11.57 -9.75
N GLU A 97 -23.50 -12.81 -9.45
CA GLU A 97 -24.90 -13.20 -9.52
C GLU A 97 -25.73 -12.54 -8.43
N GLN A 98 -25.17 -12.37 -7.22
CA GLN A 98 -25.81 -11.59 -6.15
C GLN A 98 -26.01 -10.12 -6.57
N ALA A 99 -24.97 -9.48 -7.13
CA ALA A 99 -25.07 -8.12 -7.65
C ALA A 99 -26.13 -7.99 -8.76
N ALA A 100 -26.19 -8.96 -9.68
CA ALA A 100 -27.22 -8.99 -10.73
C ALA A 100 -28.64 -9.08 -10.14
N GLY A 101 -28.85 -9.95 -9.15
CA GLY A 101 -30.13 -10.09 -8.47
C GLY A 101 -30.55 -8.85 -7.68
N LEU A 102 -29.60 -8.21 -7.00
CA LEU A 102 -29.87 -7.03 -6.16
C LEU A 102 -30.07 -5.75 -6.97
N THR A 103 -29.33 -5.58 -8.08
CA THR A 103 -29.41 -4.38 -8.92
C THR A 103 -30.41 -4.48 -10.08
N GLY A 104 -30.80 -5.70 -10.45
CA GLY A 104 -31.55 -5.98 -11.68
C GLY A 104 -30.72 -5.83 -12.96
N LYS A 105 -29.41 -5.60 -12.87
CA LYS A 105 -28.53 -5.46 -14.04
C LYS A 105 -28.09 -6.82 -14.59
N PRO A 106 -27.97 -6.98 -15.92
CA PRO A 106 -27.44 -8.20 -16.50
C PRO A 106 -25.98 -8.45 -16.06
N PRO A 107 -25.56 -9.70 -15.80
CA PRO A 107 -24.17 -10.01 -15.50
C PRO A 107 -23.17 -9.49 -16.54
N ALA A 108 -23.55 -9.48 -17.83
CA ALA A 108 -22.70 -8.95 -18.89
C ALA A 108 -22.37 -7.46 -18.70
N GLU A 109 -23.35 -6.65 -18.26
CA GLU A 109 -23.16 -5.23 -17.98
C GLU A 109 -22.28 -5.03 -16.74
N LEU A 110 -22.54 -5.79 -15.67
CA LEU A 110 -21.74 -5.75 -14.44
C LEU A 110 -20.27 -6.14 -14.64
N ARG A 111 -19.93 -6.87 -15.71
CA ARG A 111 -18.56 -7.25 -16.03
C ARG A 111 -17.77 -6.11 -16.68
N THR A 112 -18.40 -5.36 -17.59
CA THR A 112 -17.69 -4.45 -18.50
C THR A 112 -17.97 -2.97 -18.25
N ASP A 113 -19.10 -2.63 -17.63
CA ASP A 113 -19.46 -1.23 -17.34
C ASP A 113 -19.07 -0.86 -15.91
N THR A 114 -18.11 0.07 -15.77
CA THR A 114 -17.57 0.47 -14.47
C THR A 114 -18.64 1.02 -13.51
N PRO A 115 -19.53 1.95 -13.93
CA PRO A 115 -20.62 2.39 -13.07
C PRO A 115 -21.56 1.28 -12.61
N ALA A 116 -21.93 0.35 -13.50
CA ALA A 116 -22.73 -0.82 -13.14
C ALA A 116 -22.01 -1.72 -12.14
N ASN A 117 -20.72 -1.97 -12.33
CA ASN A 117 -19.92 -2.79 -11.44
C ASN A 117 -19.81 -2.19 -10.03
N ILE A 118 -19.54 -0.88 -9.92
CA ILE A 118 -19.53 -0.14 -8.65
C ILE A 118 -20.90 -0.22 -7.95
N LEU A 119 -21.99 -0.05 -8.70
CA LEU A 119 -23.35 -0.19 -8.20
C LEU A 119 -23.62 -1.62 -7.68
N GLY A 120 -23.12 -2.63 -8.37
CA GLY A 120 -23.21 -4.04 -7.99
C GLY A 120 -22.46 -4.35 -6.69
N GLY A 121 -21.22 -3.85 -6.56
CA GLY A 121 -20.44 -4.01 -5.33
C GLY A 121 -21.11 -3.36 -4.12
N ALA A 122 -21.65 -2.14 -4.28
CA ALA A 122 -22.42 -1.47 -3.24
C ALA A 122 -23.66 -2.26 -2.82
N ALA A 123 -24.38 -2.84 -3.79
CA ALA A 123 -25.55 -3.67 -3.52
C ALA A 123 -25.19 -4.91 -2.69
N VAL A 124 -24.09 -5.60 -3.04
CA VAL A 124 -23.61 -6.78 -2.31
C VAL A 124 -23.19 -6.42 -0.89
N LEU A 125 -22.40 -5.36 -0.71
CA LEU A 125 -22.02 -4.84 0.61
C LEU A 125 -23.25 -4.53 1.46
N ARG A 126 -24.24 -3.84 0.87
CA ARG A 126 -25.49 -3.54 1.57
C ARG A 126 -26.25 -4.81 1.97
N GLY A 127 -26.35 -5.79 1.08
CA GLY A 127 -26.96 -7.07 1.39
C GLY A 127 -26.25 -7.84 2.52
N TYR A 128 -24.95 -7.66 2.70
CA TYR A 128 -24.21 -8.21 3.85
C TYR A 128 -24.46 -7.43 5.13
N ALA A 129 -24.51 -6.10 5.06
CA ALA A 129 -24.89 -5.26 6.21
C ALA A 129 -26.29 -5.62 6.73
N ASP A 130 -27.27 -5.82 5.84
CA ASP A 130 -28.63 -6.22 6.20
C ASP A 130 -28.66 -7.61 6.88
N LYS A 131 -27.87 -8.57 6.38
CA LYS A 131 -27.76 -9.91 6.99
C LYS A 131 -27.11 -9.89 8.37
N LEU A 132 -26.20 -8.94 8.60
CA LEU A 132 -25.57 -8.71 9.89
C LEU A 132 -26.44 -7.84 10.82
N GLY A 133 -27.58 -7.35 10.34
CA GLY A 133 -28.55 -6.61 11.14
C GLY A 133 -28.18 -5.14 11.38
N LEU A 134 -27.27 -4.57 10.60
CA LEU A 134 -26.89 -3.15 10.72
C LEU A 134 -28.09 -2.26 10.38
N ASP A 135 -28.49 -1.42 11.32
CA ASP A 135 -29.53 -0.42 11.10
C ASP A 135 -29.00 0.84 10.39
N ALA A 136 -29.85 1.86 10.20
CA ALA A 136 -29.44 3.09 9.53
C ALA A 136 -28.41 3.91 10.33
N GLY A 137 -28.44 3.82 11.67
CA GLY A 137 -27.44 4.44 12.53
C GLY A 137 -26.10 3.72 12.42
N ASP A 138 -26.12 2.39 12.47
CA ASP A 138 -24.91 1.56 12.31
C ASP A 138 -24.24 1.81 10.97
N ARG A 139 -25.02 1.91 9.89
CA ARG A 139 -24.49 2.17 8.54
C ARG A 139 -23.83 3.54 8.38
N GLY A 140 -24.15 4.49 9.26
CA GLY A 140 -23.46 5.78 9.34
C GLY A 140 -22.10 5.71 10.05
N ASP A 141 -21.85 4.66 10.83
CA ASP A 141 -20.56 4.42 11.49
C ASP A 141 -19.68 3.53 10.62
N LEU A 142 -18.54 4.06 10.17
CA LEU A 142 -17.58 3.28 9.40
C LEU A 142 -17.14 2.03 10.16
N GLY A 143 -16.97 2.07 11.49
CA GLY A 143 -16.51 0.94 12.29
C GLY A 143 -17.38 -0.30 12.18
N ALA A 144 -18.71 -0.12 12.09
CA ALA A 144 -19.68 -1.20 11.98
C ALA A 144 -19.59 -1.98 10.65
N TRP A 145 -19.01 -1.38 9.60
CA TRP A 145 -18.87 -2.04 8.30
C TRP A 145 -17.74 -3.08 8.26
N TYR A 146 -16.90 -3.19 9.29
CA TYR A 146 -15.73 -4.08 9.29
C TYR A 146 -16.08 -5.54 9.00
N PRO A 147 -17.05 -6.16 9.71
CA PRO A 147 -17.50 -7.53 9.40
C PRO A 147 -18.14 -7.65 8.01
N VAL A 148 -18.74 -6.58 7.48
CA VAL A 148 -19.30 -6.56 6.11
C VAL A 148 -18.17 -6.65 5.08
N VAL A 149 -17.14 -5.83 5.24
CA VAL A 149 -15.96 -5.82 4.36
C VAL A 149 -15.20 -7.14 4.46
N ALA A 150 -14.98 -7.66 5.67
CA ALA A 150 -14.36 -8.97 5.87
C ALA A 150 -15.14 -10.07 5.15
N ARG A 151 -16.48 -10.04 5.20
CA ARG A 151 -17.32 -10.98 4.45
C ARG A 151 -17.23 -10.79 2.93
N TYR A 152 -17.00 -9.56 2.47
CA TYR A 152 -16.92 -9.22 1.06
C TYR A 152 -15.75 -9.91 0.34
N SER A 153 -14.64 -10.18 1.05
CA SER A 153 -13.49 -10.86 0.45
C SER A 153 -13.75 -12.29 -0.02
N GLY A 154 -14.85 -12.91 0.40
CA GLY A 154 -15.11 -14.34 0.18
C GLY A 154 -14.32 -15.27 1.12
N ALA A 155 -13.18 -14.82 1.66
CA ALA A 155 -12.39 -15.56 2.63
C ALA A 155 -13.07 -15.71 4.00
N ASP A 156 -12.60 -16.70 4.79
CA ASP A 156 -13.01 -16.95 6.16
C ASP A 156 -11.88 -16.64 7.17
N GLY A 157 -12.26 -16.41 8.43
CA GLY A 157 -11.33 -16.32 9.56
C GLY A 157 -10.24 -15.23 9.41
N PRO A 158 -8.96 -15.52 9.71
CA PRO A 158 -7.88 -14.54 9.66
C PRO A 158 -7.70 -13.86 8.30
N ALA A 159 -7.97 -14.56 7.19
CA ALA A 159 -7.81 -14.01 5.85
C ALA A 159 -8.86 -12.91 5.56
N ALA A 160 -10.11 -13.11 5.99
CA ALA A 160 -11.16 -12.10 5.93
C ALA A 160 -10.78 -10.83 6.71
N ALA A 161 -10.17 -11.01 7.89
CA ALA A 161 -9.68 -9.91 8.72
C ALA A 161 -8.52 -9.13 8.05
N LEU A 162 -7.59 -9.83 7.39
CA LEU A 162 -6.48 -9.19 6.66
C LEU A 162 -6.96 -8.32 5.50
N TYR A 163 -7.99 -8.78 4.79
CA TYR A 163 -8.62 -7.98 3.75
C TYR A 163 -9.26 -6.71 4.34
N ALA A 164 -10.09 -6.87 5.37
CA ALA A 164 -10.74 -5.74 6.02
C ALA A 164 -9.73 -4.75 6.62
N ASP A 165 -8.66 -5.24 7.24
CA ASP A 165 -7.57 -4.40 7.77
C ASP A 165 -6.89 -3.56 6.68
N THR A 166 -6.76 -4.12 5.47
CA THR A 166 -6.20 -3.40 4.32
C THR A 166 -7.11 -2.24 3.91
N VAL A 167 -8.41 -2.51 3.74
CA VAL A 167 -9.41 -1.48 3.39
C VAL A 167 -9.47 -0.39 4.46
N TYR A 168 -9.40 -0.77 5.74
CA TYR A 168 -9.43 0.18 6.85
C TYR A 168 -8.16 1.01 6.97
N THR A 169 -7.02 0.51 6.49
CA THR A 169 -5.80 1.31 6.36
C THR A 169 -6.00 2.44 5.35
N PHE A 170 -6.63 2.17 4.18
CA PHE A 170 -6.95 3.22 3.21
C PHE A 170 -7.95 4.25 3.75
N LEU A 171 -8.89 3.84 4.61
CA LEU A 171 -9.81 4.77 5.27
C LEU A 171 -9.10 5.61 6.35
N ALA A 172 -8.17 5.00 7.08
CA ALA A 172 -7.41 5.67 8.14
C ALA A 172 -6.47 6.73 7.56
N ASP A 173 -5.65 6.32 6.59
CA ASP A 173 -4.59 7.15 6.02
C ASP A 173 -5.11 8.11 4.94
N GLY A 174 -6.25 7.77 4.34
CA GLY A 174 -6.74 8.40 3.14
C GLY A 174 -6.16 7.76 1.89
N LEU A 175 -6.82 7.99 0.77
CA LEU A 175 -6.43 7.50 -0.55
C LEU A 175 -6.39 8.69 -1.49
N ASP A 176 -5.37 8.77 -2.34
CA ASP A 176 -5.38 9.64 -3.51
C ASP A 176 -4.82 8.87 -4.71
N ALA A 177 -5.71 8.31 -5.51
CA ALA A 177 -5.39 7.41 -6.61
C ALA A 177 -5.83 8.03 -7.95
N VAL A 178 -5.09 7.71 -9.01
CA VAL A 178 -5.47 8.04 -10.37
C VAL A 178 -5.94 6.76 -11.04
N ALA A 179 -7.21 6.70 -11.41
CA ALA A 179 -7.78 5.59 -12.16
C ALA A 179 -7.16 5.51 -13.58
N PRO A 180 -7.26 4.37 -14.29
CA PRO A 180 -6.64 4.20 -15.60
C PRO A 180 -7.06 5.23 -16.66
N ASP A 181 -8.25 5.81 -16.52
CA ASP A 181 -8.77 6.88 -17.40
C ASP A 181 -8.25 8.30 -17.04
N GLY A 182 -7.38 8.40 -16.03
CA GLY A 182 -6.81 9.65 -15.54
C GLY A 182 -7.66 10.35 -14.47
N GLU A 183 -8.83 9.81 -14.11
CA GLU A 183 -9.66 10.40 -13.07
C GLU A 183 -9.03 10.23 -11.69
N ARG A 184 -8.92 11.32 -10.93
CA ARG A 184 -8.45 11.27 -9.54
C ARG A 184 -9.59 10.87 -8.60
N ILE A 185 -9.39 9.79 -7.85
CA ILE A 185 -10.29 9.29 -6.82
C ILE A 185 -9.60 9.48 -5.47
N SER A 186 -10.22 10.27 -4.60
CA SER A 186 -9.68 10.53 -3.26
C SER A 186 -10.62 10.06 -2.17
N VAL A 187 -10.06 9.56 -1.07
CA VAL A 187 -10.74 9.26 0.20
C VAL A 187 -10.07 10.12 1.27
N THR A 188 -10.86 10.85 2.05
CA THR A 188 -10.30 11.68 3.13
C THR A 188 -9.93 10.78 4.30
N GLY A 189 -8.64 10.75 4.64
CA GLY A 189 -8.14 10.02 5.80
C GLY A 189 -8.77 10.50 7.10
N ARG A 190 -9.22 9.56 7.93
CA ARG A 190 -9.86 9.84 9.21
C ARG A 190 -9.61 8.70 10.20
N PRO A 191 -9.50 8.97 11.50
CA PRO A 191 -9.45 7.90 12.49
C PRO A 191 -10.66 6.96 12.33
N VAL A 192 -10.39 5.66 12.20
CA VAL A 192 -11.42 4.61 12.13
C VAL A 192 -11.27 3.67 13.32
N SER A 193 -12.41 3.25 13.89
CA SER A 193 -12.46 2.28 15.00
C SER A 193 -13.19 1.02 14.53
N PRO A 194 -12.51 0.10 13.81
CA PRO A 194 -13.16 -1.10 13.26
C PRO A 194 -13.74 -2.00 14.35
N HIS A 195 -15.00 -2.40 14.20
CA HIS A 195 -15.65 -3.39 15.05
C HIS A 195 -15.20 -4.80 14.65
N LYS A 196 -14.10 -5.27 15.24
CA LYS A 196 -13.46 -6.56 14.89
C LYS A 196 -14.09 -7.78 15.57
N ASP A 197 -15.25 -7.64 16.21
CA ASP A 197 -15.83 -8.68 17.05
C ASP A 197 -16.00 -10.00 16.29
N GLY A 198 -15.34 -11.07 16.77
CA GLY A 198 -15.34 -12.40 16.15
C GLY A 198 -14.41 -12.58 14.94
N LEU A 199 -13.74 -11.52 14.47
CA LEU A 199 -12.81 -11.51 13.34
C LEU A 199 -11.41 -11.03 13.74
N THR A 200 -11.10 -11.05 15.03
CA THR A 200 -9.82 -10.58 15.55
C THR A 200 -8.66 -11.36 14.94
N THR A 201 -7.63 -10.62 14.49
CA THR A 201 -6.34 -11.12 13.99
C THR A 201 -5.50 -11.86 15.02
N THR A 202 -6.06 -12.27 16.16
CA THR A 202 -5.35 -13.03 17.19
C THR A 202 -4.75 -14.32 16.64
N ASP A 203 -5.31 -14.88 15.56
CA ASP A 203 -4.71 -15.99 14.81
C ASP A 203 -3.85 -15.57 13.60
N ALA A 204 -4.00 -14.35 13.06
CA ALA A 204 -3.07 -13.78 12.07
C ALA A 204 -1.75 -13.26 12.70
N SER A 205 -1.69 -13.25 14.04
CA SER A 205 -0.44 -13.05 14.79
C SER A 205 0.46 -14.28 14.81
N VAL A 206 -0.01 -15.42 14.27
CA VAL A 206 0.86 -16.55 13.96
C VAL A 206 1.75 -16.13 12.81
N ARG A 207 2.92 -15.58 13.15
CA ARG A 207 3.99 -15.36 12.19
C ARG A 207 4.30 -16.69 11.50
N SER A 208 4.61 -16.63 10.21
CA SER A 208 5.15 -17.77 9.50
C SER A 208 6.34 -18.35 10.28
N ALA A 209 6.41 -19.68 10.33
CA ALA A 209 7.52 -20.37 11.00
C ALA A 209 8.74 -20.48 10.08
N ASP A 210 8.50 -20.40 8.78
CA ASP A 210 9.52 -20.58 7.75
C ASP A 210 10.15 -19.24 7.37
N TYR A 211 9.35 -18.17 7.31
CA TYR A 211 9.78 -16.79 7.09
C TYR A 211 9.13 -15.84 8.12
N PRO A 212 9.77 -15.54 9.27
CA PRO A 212 9.14 -14.85 10.41
C PRO A 212 8.50 -13.49 10.15
N SER A 213 8.84 -12.82 9.05
CA SER A 213 8.25 -11.53 8.66
C SER A 213 6.93 -11.69 7.89
N ALA A 214 6.59 -12.89 7.41
CA ALA A 214 5.30 -13.15 6.77
C ALA A 214 4.21 -13.44 7.79
N LEU A 215 2.99 -13.05 7.43
CA LEU A 215 1.77 -13.54 8.04
C LEU A 215 1.53 -15.00 7.66
N TRP A 216 0.68 -15.69 8.41
CA TRP A 216 0.24 -17.05 8.08
C TRP A 216 -1.26 -17.05 7.76
N ALA A 217 -1.63 -17.59 6.60
CA ALA A 217 -3.01 -17.91 6.25
C ALA A 217 -3.01 -19.17 5.40
N ALA A 218 -3.30 -20.32 6.00
CA ALA A 218 -3.18 -21.61 5.31
C ALA A 218 -4.08 -21.69 4.06
N ALA A 219 -3.54 -22.24 2.98
CA ALA A 219 -4.31 -22.75 1.84
C ALA A 219 -5.16 -23.96 2.25
N ASP A 220 -6.20 -24.27 1.48
CA ASP A 220 -7.00 -25.47 1.72
C ASP A 220 -6.15 -26.75 1.53
N PRO A 221 -6.28 -27.77 2.40
CA PRO A 221 -5.54 -29.02 2.27
C PRO A 221 -5.71 -29.77 0.93
N ASN A 222 -6.75 -29.48 0.13
CA ASN A 222 -6.90 -30.05 -1.21
C ASN A 222 -5.99 -29.39 -2.25
N ASN A 223 -5.43 -28.22 -1.95
CA ASN A 223 -4.68 -27.39 -2.89
C ASN A 223 -3.15 -27.55 -2.77
N PHE A 224 -2.66 -28.46 -1.92
CA PHE A 224 -1.25 -28.79 -1.80
C PHE A 224 -1.08 -30.25 -1.33
N ALA A 225 0.14 -30.79 -1.45
CA ALA A 225 0.47 -32.09 -0.89
C ALA A 225 1.36 -31.93 0.35
N THR A 226 1.06 -32.67 1.42
CA THR A 226 1.92 -32.72 2.60
C THR A 226 3.26 -33.39 2.27
N GLY A 227 4.36 -32.75 2.69
CA GLY A 227 5.71 -33.19 2.38
C GLY A 227 6.15 -32.86 0.96
N ARG A 228 7.37 -33.28 0.64
CA ARG A 228 8.02 -33.09 -0.66
C ARG A 228 8.63 -34.39 -1.16
N SER A 229 8.55 -34.62 -2.47
CA SER A 229 9.20 -35.75 -3.15
C SER A 229 10.55 -35.38 -3.77
N ALA A 230 10.92 -34.11 -3.77
CA ALA A 230 12.23 -33.63 -4.23
C ALA A 230 12.78 -32.52 -3.33
N THR A 231 14.10 -32.33 -3.39
CA THR A 231 14.79 -31.24 -2.70
C THR A 231 14.36 -29.89 -3.27
N ILE A 232 14.26 -28.88 -2.41
CA ILE A 232 14.07 -27.50 -2.83
C ILE A 232 15.37 -27.03 -3.50
N ASP A 233 15.31 -26.69 -4.78
CA ASP A 233 16.45 -26.21 -5.56
C ASP A 233 16.12 -24.97 -6.40
N LYS A 234 14.88 -24.45 -6.35
CA LYS A 234 14.50 -23.25 -7.11
C LYS A 234 13.36 -22.44 -6.46
N VAL A 235 13.26 -21.17 -6.84
CA VAL A 235 12.15 -20.26 -6.55
C VAL A 235 11.45 -19.92 -7.86
N VAL A 236 10.11 -19.95 -7.88
CA VAL A 236 9.31 -19.57 -9.06
C VAL A 236 8.49 -18.33 -8.73
N VAL A 237 8.69 -17.27 -9.51
CA VAL A 237 7.99 -15.99 -9.44
C VAL A 237 6.76 -16.04 -10.35
N HIS A 238 5.61 -15.72 -9.77
CA HIS A 238 4.31 -15.67 -10.45
C HIS A 238 3.68 -14.29 -10.32
N VAL A 239 2.74 -13.99 -11.22
CA VAL A 239 1.82 -12.85 -11.07
C VAL A 239 0.39 -13.39 -11.07
N THR A 240 -0.35 -13.01 -10.04
CA THR A 240 -1.66 -13.58 -9.68
C THR A 240 -2.76 -13.36 -10.72
N GLN A 241 -2.67 -12.31 -11.55
CA GLN A 241 -3.77 -11.81 -12.39
C GLN A 241 -5.01 -11.49 -11.53
N GLY A 242 -4.78 -10.82 -10.40
CA GLY A 242 -5.80 -10.52 -9.41
C GLY A 242 -5.26 -9.77 -8.19
N SER A 243 -6.11 -9.66 -7.17
CA SER A 243 -5.81 -8.96 -5.92
C SER A 243 -5.10 -9.87 -4.91
N TYR A 244 -4.41 -9.26 -3.95
CA TYR A 244 -3.73 -9.97 -2.87
C TYR A 244 -4.71 -10.84 -2.06
N ALA A 245 -5.83 -10.25 -1.66
CA ALA A 245 -6.84 -10.97 -0.89
C ALA A 245 -7.64 -11.97 -1.74
N GLY A 246 -7.93 -11.64 -3.00
CA GLY A 246 -8.58 -12.55 -3.93
C GLY A 246 -7.73 -13.80 -4.18
N THR A 247 -6.41 -13.65 -4.24
CA THR A 247 -5.46 -14.78 -4.35
C THR A 247 -5.50 -15.66 -3.11
N ILE A 248 -5.44 -15.07 -1.92
CA ILE A 248 -5.52 -15.81 -0.64
C ILE A 248 -6.85 -16.57 -0.56
N SER A 249 -7.98 -15.90 -0.87
CA SER A 249 -9.30 -16.54 -0.88
C SER A 249 -9.36 -17.71 -1.88
N TRP A 250 -8.75 -17.55 -3.06
CA TRP A 250 -8.74 -18.59 -4.09
C TRP A 250 -7.93 -19.83 -3.67
N PHE A 251 -6.80 -19.65 -2.99
CA PHE A 251 -6.01 -20.77 -2.45
C PHE A 251 -6.69 -21.46 -1.25
N GLN A 252 -7.68 -20.82 -0.63
CA GLN A 252 -8.53 -21.39 0.41
C GLN A 252 -9.79 -22.07 -0.15
N ASP A 253 -10.09 -21.91 -1.43
CA ASP A 253 -11.20 -22.61 -2.08
C ASP A 253 -10.77 -24.06 -2.40
N PRO A 254 -11.41 -25.10 -1.81
CA PRO A 254 -11.05 -26.49 -2.05
C PRO A 254 -11.20 -26.94 -3.51
N VAL A 255 -11.90 -26.18 -4.35
CA VAL A 255 -12.05 -26.51 -5.78
C VAL A 255 -11.02 -25.83 -6.68
N SER A 256 -10.13 -24.98 -6.14
CA SER A 256 -9.17 -24.27 -6.99
C SER A 256 -8.06 -25.18 -7.49
N GLU A 257 -7.71 -26.22 -6.72
CA GLU A 257 -6.63 -27.18 -7.02
C GLU A 257 -5.28 -26.50 -7.30
N VAL A 258 -5.10 -25.28 -6.80
CA VAL A 258 -3.88 -24.46 -6.98
C VAL A 258 -3.52 -23.73 -5.69
N SER A 259 -2.22 -23.53 -5.47
CA SER A 259 -1.69 -22.76 -4.35
C SER A 259 -0.25 -22.35 -4.59
N SER A 260 0.23 -21.34 -3.87
CA SER A 260 1.65 -21.01 -3.77
C SER A 260 2.11 -21.01 -2.31
N HIS A 261 3.42 -20.94 -2.08
CA HIS A 261 3.94 -20.89 -0.71
C HIS A 261 3.74 -19.49 -0.12
N TYR A 262 3.91 -18.44 -0.94
CA TYR A 262 3.85 -17.05 -0.50
C TYR A 262 3.05 -16.18 -1.48
N VAL A 263 2.36 -15.17 -0.95
CA VAL A 263 1.68 -14.12 -1.71
C VAL A 263 2.20 -12.75 -1.25
N VAL A 264 2.50 -11.85 -2.18
CA VAL A 264 3.08 -10.51 -1.94
C VAL A 264 2.10 -9.43 -2.39
N ARG A 265 1.76 -8.51 -1.48
CA ARG A 265 0.89 -7.37 -1.76
C ARG A 265 1.66 -6.26 -2.46
N SER A 266 1.04 -5.67 -3.48
CA SER A 266 1.63 -4.63 -4.31
C SER A 266 1.74 -3.29 -3.58
N SER A 267 0.78 -2.91 -2.75
CA SER A 267 0.75 -1.56 -2.14
C SER A 267 1.91 -1.30 -1.17
N ASP A 268 2.27 -2.29 -0.36
CA ASP A 268 3.20 -2.13 0.76
C ASP A 268 4.21 -3.28 0.91
N GLY A 269 4.13 -4.31 0.06
CA GLY A 269 5.04 -5.45 0.11
C GLY A 269 4.72 -6.48 1.21
N GLN A 270 3.54 -6.41 1.86
CA GLN A 270 3.17 -7.41 2.86
C GLN A 270 3.18 -8.82 2.27
N ILE A 271 3.74 -9.77 3.03
CA ILE A 271 3.87 -11.17 2.63
C ILE A 271 2.97 -12.03 3.51
N THR A 272 2.19 -12.92 2.89
CA THR A 272 1.48 -14.00 3.58
C THR A 272 2.00 -15.34 3.08
N GLN A 273 2.40 -16.22 4.00
CA GLN A 273 2.68 -17.61 3.71
C GLN A 273 1.39 -18.43 3.79
N MET A 274 1.17 -19.28 2.78
CA MET A 274 -0.05 -20.10 2.67
C MET A 274 0.21 -21.61 2.69
N VAL A 275 1.37 -22.05 2.23
CA VAL A 275 1.81 -23.44 2.30
C VAL A 275 3.18 -23.46 2.96
N ARG A 276 3.41 -24.42 3.87
CA ARG A 276 4.70 -24.59 4.53
C ARG A 276 5.77 -24.93 3.50
N ASP A 277 7.00 -24.46 3.71
CA ASP A 277 8.10 -24.80 2.79
C ASP A 277 8.34 -26.32 2.71
N SER A 278 8.04 -27.05 3.80
CA SER A 278 8.14 -28.50 3.89
C SER A 278 7.10 -29.26 3.05
N ASP A 279 6.04 -28.59 2.62
CA ASP A 279 4.95 -29.14 1.83
C ASP A 279 5.11 -28.73 0.34
N THR A 280 4.29 -29.31 -0.53
CA THR A 280 4.34 -29.08 -1.97
C THR A 280 3.11 -28.30 -2.42
N ALA A 281 3.25 -26.98 -2.60
CA ALA A 281 2.21 -26.14 -3.19
C ALA A 281 2.00 -26.45 -4.70
N TYR A 282 0.79 -26.18 -5.21
CA TYR A 282 0.41 -26.48 -6.59
C TYR A 282 0.45 -25.21 -7.47
N HIS A 283 1.65 -24.80 -7.91
CA HIS A 283 1.85 -23.53 -8.64
C HIS A 283 2.57 -23.64 -10.00
N ALA A 284 3.42 -24.66 -10.22
CA ALA A 284 4.31 -24.77 -11.37
C ALA A 284 4.39 -26.21 -11.92
N ARG A 285 3.29 -26.96 -11.86
CA ARG A 285 3.14 -28.31 -12.45
C ARG A 285 4.30 -29.25 -12.06
N SER A 286 5.15 -29.62 -13.02
CA SER A 286 6.28 -30.54 -12.85
C SER A 286 7.34 -29.99 -11.88
N ALA A 287 7.42 -28.67 -11.70
CA ALA A 287 8.38 -28.05 -10.78
C ALA A 287 7.89 -28.00 -9.32
N ASN A 288 6.61 -28.24 -9.04
CA ASN A 288 6.01 -28.14 -7.70
C ASN A 288 6.89 -28.79 -6.61
N ALA A 289 7.24 -30.06 -6.81
CA ALA A 289 7.96 -30.87 -5.82
C ALA A 289 9.37 -30.37 -5.49
N SER A 290 9.93 -29.47 -6.30
CA SER A 290 11.32 -28.97 -6.20
C SER A 290 11.42 -27.45 -6.01
N SER A 291 10.29 -26.74 -6.02
CA SER A 291 10.29 -25.28 -6.07
C SER A 291 9.43 -24.60 -5.01
N LEU A 292 9.83 -23.41 -4.61
CA LEU A 292 9.00 -22.53 -3.77
C LEU A 292 8.37 -21.43 -4.66
N GLY A 293 7.05 -21.47 -4.81
CA GLY A 293 6.28 -20.46 -5.54
C GLY A 293 5.95 -19.21 -4.74
N ILE A 294 6.17 -18.03 -5.35
CA ILE A 294 5.83 -16.71 -4.83
C ILE A 294 4.89 -15.99 -5.81
N GLU A 295 3.71 -15.65 -5.35
CA GLU A 295 2.66 -14.96 -6.11
C GLU A 295 2.67 -13.46 -5.85
N HIS A 296 2.64 -12.66 -6.92
CA HIS A 296 2.64 -11.20 -6.84
C HIS A 296 1.28 -10.66 -7.25
N GLU A 297 0.66 -9.86 -6.38
CA GLU A 297 -0.57 -9.15 -6.67
C GLU A 297 -0.44 -8.29 -7.94
N GLY A 298 -1.39 -8.40 -8.86
CA GLY A 298 -1.50 -7.53 -10.03
C GLY A 298 -1.68 -8.26 -11.35
N PHE A 299 -1.48 -7.52 -12.45
CA PHE A 299 -1.73 -7.98 -13.82
C PHE A 299 -0.47 -7.83 -14.67
N ILE A 300 -0.17 -8.84 -15.49
CA ILE A 300 1.09 -8.90 -16.26
C ILE A 300 1.22 -7.81 -17.33
N ASP A 301 0.12 -7.19 -17.72
CA ASP A 301 0.01 -6.17 -18.77
C ASP A 301 -0.08 -4.74 -18.21
N ASP A 302 0.04 -4.56 -16.89
CA ASP A 302 0.05 -3.25 -16.23
C ASP A 302 1.26 -3.08 -15.28
N PRO A 303 2.29 -2.30 -15.68
CA PRO A 303 3.49 -2.09 -14.87
C PRO A 303 3.25 -1.34 -13.55
N SER A 304 2.09 -0.68 -13.37
CA SER A 304 1.78 0.07 -12.14
C SER A 304 1.66 -0.83 -10.90
N TRP A 305 1.42 -2.12 -11.10
CA TRP A 305 1.36 -3.14 -10.04
C TRP A 305 2.75 -3.56 -9.54
N PHE A 306 3.81 -3.33 -10.29
CA PHE A 306 5.16 -3.76 -9.90
C PHE A 306 5.88 -2.65 -9.11
N THR A 307 5.38 -2.41 -7.89
CA THR A 307 5.89 -1.34 -7.01
C THR A 307 7.26 -1.68 -6.42
N ASP A 308 7.98 -0.64 -5.97
CA ASP A 308 9.25 -0.83 -5.26
C ASP A 308 9.10 -1.67 -3.96
N SER A 309 8.01 -1.46 -3.22
CA SER A 309 7.71 -2.22 -2.00
C SER A 309 7.54 -3.72 -2.28
N MET A 310 6.86 -4.07 -3.39
CA MET A 310 6.69 -5.45 -3.83
C MET A 310 8.04 -6.07 -4.22
N TYR A 311 8.78 -5.45 -5.14
CA TYR A 311 10.08 -5.97 -5.61
C TYR A 311 11.02 -6.25 -4.44
N ARG A 312 11.10 -5.32 -3.48
CA ARG A 312 12.01 -5.44 -2.33
C ARG A 312 11.61 -6.53 -1.36
N SER A 313 10.32 -6.61 -1.02
CA SER A 313 9.83 -7.61 -0.06
C SER A 313 9.96 -9.00 -0.65
N SER A 314 9.60 -9.17 -1.91
CA SER A 314 9.76 -10.42 -2.64
C SER A 314 11.22 -10.82 -2.84
N ALA A 315 12.10 -9.88 -3.18
CA ALA A 315 13.53 -10.16 -3.31
C ALA A 315 14.17 -10.53 -1.97
N ALA A 316 13.77 -9.89 -0.87
CA ALA A 316 14.23 -10.24 0.47
C ALA A 316 13.78 -11.64 0.90
N LEU A 317 12.52 -12.01 0.59
CA LEU A 317 12.03 -13.37 0.77
C LEU A 317 12.83 -14.35 -0.08
N THR A 318 13.00 -14.10 -1.38
CA THR A 318 13.75 -14.97 -2.29
C THR A 318 15.20 -15.15 -1.84
N ALA A 319 15.89 -14.08 -1.46
CA ALA A 319 17.24 -14.15 -0.92
C ALA A 319 17.31 -15.04 0.32
N TYR A 320 16.37 -14.87 1.26
CA TYR A 320 16.26 -15.70 2.46
C TYR A 320 16.02 -17.18 2.12
N LEU A 321 15.11 -17.48 1.18
CA LEU A 321 14.84 -18.85 0.74
C LEU A 321 16.06 -19.46 0.05
N CYS A 322 16.77 -18.68 -0.77
CA CYS A 322 18.01 -19.12 -1.38
C CYS A 322 19.09 -19.46 -0.34
N ASP A 323 19.27 -18.61 0.67
CA ASP A 323 20.26 -18.84 1.73
C ASP A 323 19.86 -20.02 2.63
N ARG A 324 18.55 -20.22 2.86
CA ARG A 324 18.03 -21.31 3.70
C ARG A 324 18.14 -22.68 3.04
N TYR A 325 17.95 -22.76 1.73
CA TYR A 325 17.90 -24.02 0.97
C TYR A 325 19.11 -24.21 0.03
N ASP A 326 20.16 -23.40 0.19
CA ASP A 326 21.37 -23.43 -0.63
C ASP A 326 21.10 -23.31 -2.14
N ILE A 327 20.10 -22.50 -2.52
CA ILE A 327 19.74 -22.25 -3.93
C ILE A 327 20.67 -21.17 -4.50
N PRO A 328 21.36 -21.41 -5.63
CA PRO A 328 22.14 -20.38 -6.30
C PRO A 328 21.28 -19.17 -6.70
N LYS A 329 21.76 -17.95 -6.42
CA LYS A 329 21.06 -16.69 -6.71
C LYS A 329 21.24 -16.27 -8.16
N ASP A 330 20.80 -17.11 -9.09
CA ASP A 330 20.88 -16.87 -10.53
C ASP A 330 19.53 -17.14 -11.22
N ARG A 331 19.42 -16.77 -12.50
CA ARG A 331 18.18 -16.92 -13.29
C ARG A 331 17.87 -18.36 -13.69
N THR A 332 18.77 -19.30 -13.45
CA THR A 332 18.49 -20.74 -13.68
C THR A 332 17.77 -21.38 -12.50
N HIS A 333 17.87 -20.78 -11.30
CA HIS A 333 17.20 -21.26 -10.09
C HIS A 333 16.17 -20.29 -9.51
N ILE A 334 16.21 -19.01 -9.91
CA ILE A 334 15.15 -18.05 -9.64
C ILE A 334 14.49 -17.78 -10.98
N MET A 335 13.31 -18.35 -11.19
CA MET A 335 12.67 -18.47 -12.50
C MET A 335 11.32 -17.75 -12.52
N GLY A 336 10.90 -17.24 -13.68
CA GLY A 336 9.49 -16.92 -13.88
C GLY A 336 8.71 -18.20 -14.17
N HIS A 337 7.39 -18.21 -13.96
CA HIS A 337 6.59 -19.37 -14.36
C HIS A 337 6.74 -19.68 -15.85
N VAL A 338 6.83 -18.64 -16.70
CA VAL A 338 7.11 -18.73 -18.14
C VAL A 338 8.41 -19.50 -18.47
N ASP A 339 9.39 -19.50 -17.57
CA ASP A 339 10.68 -20.17 -17.77
C ASP A 339 10.65 -21.66 -17.33
N VAL A 340 9.59 -22.11 -16.64
CA VAL A 340 9.49 -23.48 -16.11
C VAL A 340 9.26 -24.48 -17.24
N PRO A 341 10.06 -25.54 -17.41
CA PRO A 341 9.88 -26.49 -18.51
C PRO A 341 8.49 -27.14 -18.53
N GLY A 342 7.79 -27.05 -19.67
CA GLY A 342 6.48 -27.66 -19.88
C GLY A 342 5.29 -26.84 -19.37
N ASN A 343 5.49 -25.55 -19.08
CA ASN A 343 4.42 -24.61 -18.76
C ASN A 343 3.75 -24.03 -20.03
N ASP A 344 2.52 -23.54 -19.88
CA ASP A 344 1.73 -22.80 -20.88
C ASP A 344 1.40 -21.36 -20.42
N HIS A 345 2.11 -20.90 -19.40
CA HIS A 345 1.93 -19.65 -18.70
C HIS A 345 2.84 -18.53 -19.24
N THR A 346 2.47 -17.28 -18.99
CA THR A 346 3.20 -16.10 -19.47
C THR A 346 3.69 -15.19 -18.35
N ASP A 347 3.34 -15.48 -17.10
CA ASP A 347 3.76 -14.73 -15.92
C ASP A 347 5.24 -14.99 -15.56
N PRO A 348 5.96 -14.00 -14.99
CA PRO A 348 5.46 -12.71 -14.49
C PRO A 348 5.23 -11.62 -15.56
N GLY A 349 5.41 -11.94 -16.84
CA GLY A 349 5.10 -11.05 -17.95
C GLY A 349 6.21 -10.08 -18.34
N PRO A 350 5.97 -9.27 -19.40
CA PRO A 350 7.00 -8.44 -20.02
C PRO A 350 7.43 -7.23 -19.18
N TYR A 351 6.62 -6.83 -18.21
CA TYR A 351 6.89 -5.67 -17.35
C TYR A 351 7.57 -6.04 -16.02
N TRP A 352 7.82 -7.33 -15.77
CA TRP A 352 8.63 -7.76 -14.65
C TRP A 352 10.11 -7.49 -14.94
N ASP A 353 10.71 -6.59 -14.17
CA ASP A 353 12.09 -6.15 -14.29
C ASP A 353 13.00 -7.17 -13.58
N TRP A 354 13.43 -8.18 -14.35
CA TRP A 354 14.32 -9.22 -13.86
C TRP A 354 15.69 -8.69 -13.44
N ASP A 355 16.23 -7.69 -14.11
CA ASP A 355 17.55 -7.13 -13.78
C ASP A 355 17.49 -6.49 -12.39
N ARG A 356 16.49 -5.64 -12.15
CA ARG A 356 16.23 -5.06 -10.83
C ARG A 356 15.97 -6.12 -9.77
N TYR A 357 15.12 -7.10 -10.08
CA TYR A 357 14.78 -8.14 -9.11
C TYR A 357 16.01 -8.97 -8.71
N MET A 358 16.84 -9.36 -9.68
CA MET A 358 18.06 -10.13 -9.42
C MET A 358 19.14 -9.30 -8.73
N GLU A 359 19.23 -7.98 -8.99
CA GLU A 359 20.09 -7.07 -8.22
C GLU A 359 19.68 -7.04 -6.74
N LEU A 360 18.37 -6.98 -6.46
CA LEU A 360 17.84 -7.02 -5.09
C LEU A 360 18.04 -8.38 -4.43
N VAL A 361 17.86 -9.50 -5.16
CA VAL A 361 18.03 -10.87 -4.62
C VAL A 361 19.49 -11.23 -4.36
N GLY A 362 20.38 -10.91 -5.31
CA GLY A 362 21.80 -11.28 -5.28
C GLY A 362 22.57 -10.68 -4.11
N GLY A 363 21.95 -9.77 -3.37
CA GLY A 363 22.58 -9.12 -2.25
C GLY A 363 23.75 -8.29 -2.76
N SER A 364 23.46 -7.05 -3.14
CA SER A 364 24.17 -6.00 -2.40
C SER A 364 23.92 -6.31 -0.93
N ASN A 365 24.88 -6.98 -0.27
CA ASN A 365 24.78 -7.60 1.06
C ASN A 365 24.83 -6.54 2.18
N ASP A 366 24.07 -5.51 1.96
CA ASP A 366 24.54 -4.17 2.22
C ASP A 366 23.37 -3.24 2.52
N GLY A 367 22.15 -3.61 2.12
CA GLY A 367 20.95 -2.87 2.47
C GLY A 367 20.81 -1.55 1.72
N GLY A 368 21.62 -1.28 0.69
CA GLY A 368 21.53 -0.10 -0.17
C GLY A 368 20.18 -0.06 -0.93
N THR A 369 19.17 0.65 -0.45
CA THR A 369 17.87 0.88 -1.10
C THR A 369 17.93 1.92 -2.23
N GLY A 370 19.11 2.21 -2.79
CA GLY A 370 19.27 3.12 -3.92
C GLY A 370 20.65 3.02 -4.54
N ALA A 371 20.74 3.32 -5.84
CA ALA A 371 22.00 3.44 -6.58
C ALA A 371 22.97 4.50 -5.99
N ASP A 372 22.55 5.24 -4.96
CA ASP A 372 23.34 6.27 -4.29
C ASP A 372 24.27 5.73 -3.19
N GLY A 373 24.18 4.44 -2.84
CA GLY A 373 25.01 3.81 -1.80
C GLY A 373 24.79 4.33 -0.38
N LEU A 374 23.69 5.07 -0.15
CA LEU A 374 23.40 5.74 1.13
C LEU A 374 22.01 5.44 1.67
N SER A 375 21.11 4.96 0.82
CA SER A 375 19.73 4.64 1.19
C SER A 375 19.70 3.25 1.80
N PHE A 376 19.05 3.01 2.95
CA PHE A 376 18.90 1.66 3.49
C PHE A 376 17.49 1.38 4.06
N THR A 377 17.05 0.12 4.07
CA THR A 377 15.77 -0.26 4.71
C THR A 377 15.83 -0.03 6.22
N ALA A 378 17.00 -0.26 6.82
CA ALA A 378 17.28 0.09 8.20
C ALA A 378 18.74 0.53 8.36
N TYR A 379 18.98 1.47 9.27
CA TYR A 379 20.31 1.94 9.62
C TYR A 379 20.77 1.26 10.91
N ALA A 380 21.50 0.15 10.77
CA ALA A 380 21.98 -0.65 11.88
C ALA A 380 23.13 0.06 12.61
N THR A 381 23.32 -0.27 13.89
CA THR A 381 24.40 0.31 14.69
C THR A 381 25.76 -0.13 14.14
N GLN A 382 26.61 0.84 13.77
CA GLN A 382 27.99 0.59 13.32
C GLN A 382 29.00 0.98 14.40
N ARG A 383 30.07 0.21 14.54
CA ARG A 383 31.13 0.42 15.53
C ARG A 383 32.43 -0.21 15.06
N SER A 384 33.51 -0.01 15.81
CA SER A 384 34.80 -0.66 15.56
C SER A 384 34.63 -2.17 15.32
N GLY A 385 35.18 -2.65 14.20
CA GLY A 385 35.03 -4.04 13.73
C GLY A 385 33.80 -4.33 12.85
N SER A 386 32.86 -3.39 12.71
CA SER A 386 31.81 -3.47 11.67
C SER A 386 32.44 -3.45 10.27
N THR A 387 31.80 -4.13 9.32
CA THR A 387 32.19 -4.11 7.90
C THR A 387 30.96 -4.02 7.00
N GLY A 388 31.14 -3.61 5.74
CA GLY A 388 30.10 -3.59 4.71
C GLY A 388 29.70 -2.18 4.26
N THR A 389 28.67 -2.05 3.45
CA THR A 389 28.23 -0.77 2.87
C THR A 389 27.68 0.22 3.84
N GLN A 390 27.04 -0.17 4.94
CA GLN A 390 26.66 0.82 5.95
C GLN A 390 27.91 1.47 6.54
N VAL A 391 29.04 0.75 6.65
CA VAL A 391 30.33 1.35 6.97
C VAL A 391 30.83 2.24 5.82
N ARG A 392 30.70 1.81 4.56
CA ARG A 392 31.04 2.67 3.40
C ARG A 392 30.21 3.96 3.38
N ALA A 393 28.94 3.90 3.74
CA ALA A 393 28.04 5.04 3.83
C ALA A 393 28.44 5.98 4.99
N VAL A 394 28.78 5.44 6.17
CA VAL A 394 29.37 6.21 7.27
C VAL A 394 30.62 6.95 6.78
N GLN A 395 31.56 6.23 6.18
CA GLN A 395 32.82 6.78 5.68
C GLN A 395 32.60 7.86 4.61
N THR A 396 31.68 7.63 3.68
CA THR A 396 31.29 8.56 2.62
C THR A 396 30.69 9.84 3.20
N LEU A 397 29.74 9.72 4.14
CA LEU A 397 29.08 10.85 4.78
C LEU A 397 30.03 11.66 5.67
N LEU A 398 30.95 10.99 6.37
CA LEU A 398 31.98 11.65 7.18
C LEU A 398 32.96 12.44 6.32
N ASN A 399 33.50 11.82 5.26
CA ASN A 399 34.39 12.48 4.30
C ASN A 399 33.70 13.70 3.66
N ALA A 400 32.46 13.56 3.20
CA ALA A 400 31.68 14.65 2.62
C ALA A 400 31.42 15.80 3.60
N GLN A 401 31.44 15.52 4.90
CA GLN A 401 31.28 16.51 5.97
C GLN A 401 32.60 16.99 6.58
N ASN A 402 33.73 16.72 5.92
CA ASN A 402 35.09 17.11 6.34
C ASN A 402 35.57 16.45 7.64
N TYR A 403 35.10 15.24 7.93
CA TYR A 403 35.64 14.35 8.96
C TYR A 403 36.40 13.21 8.26
N PRO A 404 37.67 13.40 7.89
CA PRO A 404 38.38 12.45 7.03
C PRO A 404 38.56 11.10 7.72
N VAL A 405 38.18 10.03 7.02
CA VAL A 405 38.37 8.62 7.43
C VAL A 405 39.41 7.88 6.59
N GLY A 406 39.93 8.51 5.54
CA GLY A 406 40.77 7.85 4.52
C GLY A 406 39.93 7.31 3.35
N GLU A 407 40.42 6.25 2.71
CA GLU A 407 39.71 5.57 1.63
C GLU A 407 38.41 4.92 2.15
N VAL A 408 37.37 4.92 1.33
CA VAL A 408 36.10 4.24 1.64
C VAL A 408 36.28 2.75 1.35
N ASP A 409 36.75 2.01 2.35
CA ASP A 409 37.08 0.59 2.25
C ASP A 409 35.97 -0.33 2.80
N GLY A 410 34.98 0.22 3.52
CA GLY A 410 33.92 -0.54 4.15
C GLY A 410 34.34 -1.28 5.41
N SER A 411 35.47 -0.91 6.03
CA SER A 411 35.96 -1.45 7.30
C SER A 411 35.96 -0.37 8.37
N PHE A 412 35.27 -0.62 9.49
CA PHE A 412 35.17 0.36 10.57
C PHE A 412 36.40 0.23 11.47
N GLY A 413 37.52 0.78 10.99
CA GLY A 413 38.79 0.83 11.70
C GLY A 413 38.97 2.05 12.62
N PRO A 414 40.15 2.19 13.25
CA PRO A 414 40.46 3.28 14.18
C PRO A 414 40.27 4.69 13.61
N ASP A 415 40.56 4.89 12.31
CA ASP A 415 40.37 6.18 11.65
C ASP A 415 38.89 6.56 11.51
N THR A 416 38.06 5.57 11.15
CA THR A 416 36.59 5.75 11.10
C THR A 416 36.03 6.05 12.49
N GLU A 417 36.47 5.31 13.52
CA GLU A 417 36.06 5.57 14.91
C GLU A 417 36.46 6.97 15.39
N GLY A 418 37.69 7.40 15.10
CA GLY A 418 38.19 8.73 15.43
C GLY A 418 37.39 9.84 14.75
N ALA A 419 37.01 9.65 13.48
CA ALA A 419 36.17 10.59 12.75
C ALA A 419 34.74 10.65 13.30
N VAL A 420 34.15 9.50 13.65
CA VAL A 420 32.82 9.45 14.29
C VAL A 420 32.82 10.21 15.61
N LYS A 421 33.83 10.03 16.47
CA LYS A 421 33.94 10.77 17.74
C LYS A 421 34.03 12.28 17.55
N LYS A 422 34.78 12.74 16.54
CA LYS A 422 34.88 14.15 16.16
C LYS A 422 33.53 14.69 15.68
N PHE A 423 32.85 13.96 14.79
CA PHE A 423 31.52 14.31 14.31
C PHE A 423 30.51 14.39 15.46
N GLN A 424 30.45 13.38 16.32
CA GLN A 424 29.56 13.35 17.47
C GLN A 424 29.80 14.56 18.39
N THR A 425 31.05 14.86 18.72
CA THR A 425 31.42 16.04 19.52
C THR A 425 30.93 17.33 18.88
N ALA A 426 31.17 17.52 17.58
CA ALA A 426 30.77 18.72 16.84
C ALA A 426 29.24 18.87 16.74
N ARG A 427 28.48 17.78 16.80
CA ARG A 427 27.01 17.76 16.78
C ARG A 427 26.37 17.77 18.18
N GLY A 428 27.18 17.79 19.26
CA GLY A 428 26.67 17.72 20.63
C GLY A 428 26.05 16.37 21.00
N LEU A 429 26.43 15.30 20.29
CA LEU A 429 26.05 13.92 20.59
C LEU A 429 27.04 13.30 21.59
N GLN A 430 26.65 12.18 22.21
CA GLN A 430 27.58 11.36 22.98
C GLN A 430 28.74 10.90 22.08
N SER A 431 29.98 11.22 22.46
CA SER A 431 31.19 10.91 21.68
C SER A 431 31.75 9.54 22.05
N ASP A 432 31.01 8.48 21.73
CA ASP A 432 31.38 7.08 22.03
C ASP A 432 32.01 6.34 20.84
N GLY A 433 32.02 6.93 19.65
CA GLY A 433 32.53 6.29 18.43
C GLY A 433 31.58 5.27 17.82
N VAL A 434 30.35 5.17 18.32
CA VAL A 434 29.33 4.24 17.83
C VAL A 434 28.29 5.00 16.99
N VAL A 435 28.10 4.57 15.75
CA VAL A 435 27.07 5.13 14.86
C VAL A 435 25.74 4.42 15.12
N GLY A 436 25.05 4.83 16.19
CA GLY A 436 23.67 4.44 16.47
C GLY A 436 22.64 5.35 15.80
N ALA A 437 21.36 5.14 16.08
CA ALA A 437 20.24 5.89 15.46
C ALA A 437 20.44 7.40 15.46
N ARG A 438 20.82 8.00 16.60
CA ARG A 438 21.06 9.46 16.73
C ARG A 438 22.17 9.95 15.80
N THR A 439 23.28 9.23 15.73
CA THR A 439 24.42 9.57 14.87
C THR A 439 24.06 9.38 13.40
N TRP A 440 23.33 8.32 13.05
CA TRP A 440 22.80 8.11 11.69
C TRP A 440 21.88 9.25 11.25
N THR A 441 20.90 9.61 12.08
CA THR A 441 19.97 10.72 11.79
C THR A 441 20.73 12.02 11.51
N ALA A 442 21.74 12.34 12.32
CA ALA A 442 22.55 13.54 12.15
C ALA A 442 23.43 13.48 10.88
N LEU A 443 24.04 12.32 10.58
CA LEU A 443 24.87 12.13 9.38
C LEU A 443 24.03 12.28 8.10
N LEU A 444 22.87 11.61 8.06
CA LEU A 444 22.00 11.55 6.89
C LEU A 444 21.28 12.87 6.62
N SER A 445 20.97 13.67 7.66
CA SER A 445 20.24 14.93 7.51
C SER A 445 21.13 16.16 7.26
N ALA A 446 22.45 15.99 7.16
CA ALA A 446 23.39 17.10 6.95
C ALA A 446 23.12 17.86 5.64
N GLY A 447 23.50 19.14 5.60
CA GLY A 447 23.35 20.01 4.42
C GLY A 447 22.31 21.12 4.63
N THR A 448 21.77 21.63 3.52
CA THR A 448 20.80 22.74 3.51
C THR A 448 19.48 22.35 4.19
N THR A 449 18.71 23.36 4.62
CA THR A 449 17.44 23.18 5.33
C THR A 449 16.28 23.85 4.57
N PRO A 450 16.00 23.43 3.32
CA PRO A 450 14.89 24.00 2.57
C PRO A 450 13.56 23.61 3.23
N GLU A 451 12.57 24.48 3.12
CA GLU A 451 11.20 24.11 3.47
C GLU A 451 10.66 23.16 2.40
N ILE A 452 10.31 21.94 2.80
CA ILE A 452 9.69 20.95 1.92
C ILE A 452 8.45 20.35 2.58
N ALA A 453 7.44 20.06 1.78
CA ALA A 453 6.18 19.48 2.19
C ALA A 453 5.71 18.45 1.14
N GLU A 454 4.55 17.86 1.38
CA GLU A 454 3.93 16.90 0.48
C GLU A 454 3.82 17.44 -0.96
N GLY A 455 4.16 16.60 -1.93
CA GLY A 455 4.32 16.95 -3.35
C GLY A 455 5.74 17.36 -3.77
N ALA A 456 6.65 17.62 -2.82
CA ALA A 456 8.06 17.82 -3.14
C ALA A 456 8.73 16.53 -3.65
N SER A 457 9.79 16.65 -4.44
CA SER A 457 10.55 15.50 -4.93
C SER A 457 12.05 15.80 -5.08
N GLY A 458 12.84 14.74 -5.31
CA GLY A 458 14.28 14.80 -5.58
C GLY A 458 15.17 14.46 -4.37
N ASP A 459 16.46 14.76 -4.47
CA ASP A 459 17.48 14.29 -3.53
C ASP A 459 17.30 14.82 -2.10
N THR A 460 16.74 16.02 -1.95
CA THR A 460 16.38 16.57 -0.64
C THR A 460 15.34 15.69 0.06
N VAL A 461 14.38 15.14 -0.67
CA VAL A 461 13.37 14.24 -0.12
C VAL A 461 13.98 12.89 0.22
N LYS A 462 14.85 12.32 -0.63
CA LYS A 462 15.60 11.10 -0.28
C LYS A 462 16.42 11.29 0.99
N ARG A 463 17.07 12.45 1.14
CA ARG A 463 17.82 12.82 2.34
C ARG A 463 16.93 12.85 3.59
N LEU A 464 15.74 13.46 3.48
CA LEU A 464 14.75 13.45 4.55
C LEU A 464 14.32 12.01 4.90
N GLN A 465 13.91 11.21 3.90
CA GLN A 465 13.41 9.85 4.10
C GLN A 465 14.44 8.96 4.80
N ARG A 466 15.71 9.03 4.39
CA ARG A 466 16.82 8.34 5.06
C ARG A 466 16.96 8.74 6.53
N ALA A 467 16.95 10.05 6.80
CA ALA A 467 17.08 10.56 8.16
C ALA A 467 15.89 10.16 9.05
N LEU A 468 14.67 10.14 8.51
CA LEU A 468 13.46 9.69 9.19
C LEU A 468 13.51 8.17 9.47
N THR A 469 13.93 7.36 8.50
CA THR A 469 14.15 5.92 8.70
C THR A 469 15.08 5.65 9.87
N ALA A 470 16.21 6.38 9.94
CA ALA A 470 17.14 6.27 11.07
C ALA A 470 16.54 6.76 12.40
N ALA A 471 15.80 7.87 12.38
CA ALA A 471 15.27 8.50 13.60
C ALA A 471 14.11 7.74 14.25
N LEU A 472 13.26 7.13 13.41
CA LEU A 472 12.07 6.40 13.82
C LEU A 472 12.36 4.92 14.05
N GLY A 473 13.43 4.38 13.47
CA GLY A 473 13.74 2.96 13.52
C GLY A 473 12.80 2.10 12.67
N SER A 474 12.04 2.73 11.78
CA SER A 474 11.09 2.10 10.86
C SER A 474 11.31 2.63 9.45
N THR A 475 11.25 1.76 8.44
CA THR A 475 11.47 2.13 7.04
C THR A 475 10.45 3.16 6.57
N VAL A 476 10.93 4.33 6.16
CA VAL A 476 10.22 5.25 5.27
C VAL A 476 10.67 4.92 3.86
N GLY A 477 9.76 4.76 2.90
CA GLY A 477 10.13 4.55 1.49
C GLY A 477 11.10 5.64 1.02
N ILE A 478 12.27 5.27 0.48
CA ILE A 478 13.31 6.20 0.01
C ILE A 478 13.23 6.27 -1.52
N ASP A 479 12.13 6.84 -2.01
CA ASP A 479 11.84 6.99 -3.43
C ASP A 479 12.16 8.41 -3.95
N GLY A 480 12.42 9.36 -3.04
CA GLY A 480 12.59 10.76 -3.37
C GLY A 480 11.29 11.49 -3.69
N SER A 481 10.14 10.91 -3.36
CA SER A 481 8.82 11.52 -3.48
C SER A 481 8.25 11.79 -2.10
N PHE A 482 7.91 13.05 -1.83
CA PHE A 482 7.28 13.41 -0.58
C PHE A 482 5.77 13.15 -0.73
N GLY A 483 5.41 11.87 -0.74
CA GLY A 483 4.03 11.40 -0.72
C GLY A 483 3.50 11.16 0.71
N PRO A 484 2.31 10.55 0.82
CA PRO A 484 1.62 10.35 2.10
C PRO A 484 2.46 9.60 3.14
N GLY A 485 3.19 8.55 2.74
CA GLY A 485 4.06 7.80 3.67
C GLY A 485 5.16 8.66 4.28
N THR A 486 5.77 9.56 3.48
CA THR A 486 6.76 10.52 3.97
C THR A 486 6.11 11.56 4.89
N ALA A 487 4.90 12.04 4.56
CA ALA A 487 4.15 12.98 5.39
C ALA A 487 3.80 12.38 6.77
N THR A 488 3.34 11.13 6.80
CA THR A 488 3.08 10.39 8.03
C THR A 488 4.35 10.24 8.88
N ALA A 489 5.48 9.90 8.25
CA ALA A 489 6.75 9.81 8.95
C ALA A 489 7.21 11.16 9.52
N VAL A 490 7.04 12.26 8.78
CA VAL A 490 7.35 13.61 9.26
C VAL A 490 6.49 13.97 10.48
N ARG A 491 5.17 13.76 10.41
CA ARG A 491 4.26 14.05 11.52
C ARG A 491 4.55 13.20 12.75
N SER A 492 4.86 11.92 12.54
CA SER A 492 5.27 11.00 13.61
C SER A 492 6.55 11.46 14.29
N TYR A 493 7.55 11.86 13.49
CA TYR A 493 8.79 12.42 14.01
C TYR A 493 8.53 13.72 14.77
N GLN A 494 7.82 14.68 14.19
CA GLN A 494 7.46 15.95 14.84
C GLN A 494 6.77 15.72 16.19
N THR A 495 5.78 14.82 16.22
CA THR A 495 5.07 14.44 17.45
C THR A 495 6.03 13.87 18.48
N SER A 496 6.85 12.88 18.09
CA SER A 496 7.79 12.21 19.00
C SER A 496 8.86 13.14 19.57
N ARG A 497 9.12 14.28 18.92
CA ARG A 497 10.14 15.26 19.29
C ARG A 497 9.56 16.55 19.89
N GLY A 498 8.24 16.62 20.08
CA GLY A 498 7.56 17.79 20.62
C GLY A 498 7.68 19.04 19.74
N LEU A 499 7.73 18.84 18.41
CA LEU A 499 7.74 19.91 17.42
C LEU A 499 6.29 20.24 16.99
N THR A 500 6.11 21.36 16.28
CA THR A 500 4.85 21.65 15.58
C THR A 500 4.54 20.52 14.59
N VAL A 501 3.36 19.91 14.68
CA VAL A 501 2.94 18.76 13.86
C VAL A 501 2.20 19.25 12.60
N ASP A 502 2.88 20.02 11.78
CA ASP A 502 2.34 20.60 10.54
C ASP A 502 2.64 19.77 9.29
N GLY A 503 3.53 18.77 9.39
CA GLY A 503 3.94 17.91 8.28
C GLY A 503 4.85 18.62 7.27
N ILE A 504 5.28 19.83 7.61
CA ILE A 504 6.21 20.64 6.84
C ILE A 504 7.60 20.47 7.45
N VAL A 505 8.58 20.14 6.63
CA VAL A 505 9.98 20.03 7.06
C VAL A 505 10.65 21.39 6.89
N GLY A 506 10.36 22.28 7.83
CA GLY A 506 11.02 23.58 7.95
C GLY A 506 12.29 23.55 8.81
N PRO A 507 12.89 24.73 9.11
CA PRO A 507 14.12 24.83 9.89
C PRO A 507 14.10 24.12 11.25
N GLY A 508 12.94 24.09 11.93
CA GLY A 508 12.78 23.38 13.21
C GLY A 508 12.93 21.86 13.07
N THR A 509 12.27 21.26 12.08
CA THR A 509 12.34 19.82 11.80
C THR A 509 13.74 19.42 11.35
N TRP A 510 14.35 20.18 10.43
CA TRP A 510 15.73 19.93 10.00
C TRP A 510 16.73 20.08 11.14
N GLY A 511 16.61 21.12 11.96
CA GLY A 511 17.49 21.34 13.10
C GLY A 511 17.41 20.19 14.11
N ALA A 512 16.21 19.64 14.35
CA ALA A 512 16.05 18.46 15.20
C ALA A 512 16.75 17.22 14.62
N LEU A 513 16.55 16.94 13.31
CA LEU A 513 17.21 15.82 12.64
C LEU A 513 18.75 15.96 12.67
N GLN A 514 19.27 17.16 12.39
CA GLN A 514 20.72 17.42 12.37
C GLN A 514 21.36 17.36 13.76
N ALA A 515 20.58 17.56 14.82
CA ALA A 515 20.98 17.33 16.21
C ALA A 515 20.82 15.85 16.65
N GLY A 516 20.44 14.96 15.72
CA GLY A 516 20.25 13.53 15.97
C GLY A 516 19.12 13.22 16.96
N LYS A 517 18.04 14.02 16.96
CA LYS A 517 17.00 13.91 17.99
C LYS A 517 16.16 12.64 17.91
#